data_AF-A0A849U371-F1
#
_entry.id   AF-A0A849U371-F1
#
_cell.length_a   1.000
_cell.length_b   1.000
_cell.length_c   1.000
_cell.angle_alpha   90.00
_cell.angle_beta   90.00
_cell.angle_gamma   90.00
#
_symmetry.space_group_name_H-M   'P 1'
#
loop_
_entity.id
_entity.type
_entity.pdbx_description
1 polymer ?
#
loop_
_entity_poly.entity_id
_entity_poly.type
_entity_poly.pdbx_seq_one_letter_code
_entity_poly.pdbx_strand_id
1 'polypeptide(L)'
;MHNLILSEWFTGIEPRSVEPFLRVMPSLEYAQDFFDKVTAVIEHKKTTAKPIADALGFLFACLKKMEVNPPPGWKSRRVRLLEEEARRLEEEAAAIRAARDRIEAQRYELYFLGLPPETEAQLRAKASEAAADSELPVVRDTKRERRLQELIREHMRHNEGLKTV
;
A
#
# COMPACT_ATOMS: atom_id res chain seq x y z
N MET A 1 -24.14 -10.98 -5.05
CA MET A 1 -24.27 -10.85 -3.59
C MET A 1 -23.19 -9.90 -3.12
N HIS A 2 -23.60 -8.79 -2.52
CA HIS A 2 -22.70 -7.70 -2.13
C HIS A 2 -22.00 -8.10 -0.84
N ASN A 3 -20.74 -8.52 -0.91
CA ASN A 3 -20.02 -9.04 0.26
C ASN A 3 -19.54 -7.89 1.15
N LEU A 4 -20.46 -7.33 1.95
CA LEU A 4 -20.11 -6.55 3.12
C LEU A 4 -19.36 -7.46 4.11
N ILE A 5 -18.25 -6.97 4.63
CA ILE A 5 -17.46 -7.63 5.66
C ILE A 5 -17.97 -7.14 7.00
N LEU A 6 -18.81 -7.94 7.65
CA LEU A 6 -19.44 -7.59 8.91
C LEU A 6 -18.59 -8.02 10.10
N SER A 7 -18.63 -7.21 11.16
CA SER A 7 -18.03 -7.54 12.44
C SER A 7 -18.79 -8.67 13.14
N GLU A 8 -18.12 -9.37 14.06
CA GLU A 8 -18.71 -10.39 14.93
C GLU A 8 -19.92 -9.88 15.73
N TRP A 9 -19.99 -8.58 16.01
CA TRP A 9 -21.14 -7.92 16.64
C TRP A 9 -22.46 -8.08 15.88
N PHE A 10 -22.36 -8.36 14.58
CA PHE A 10 -23.50 -8.52 13.69
C PHE A 10 -23.63 -9.97 13.20
N THR A 11 -23.00 -10.92 13.88
CA THR A 11 -23.20 -12.35 13.62
C THR A 11 -24.67 -12.69 13.85
N GLY A 12 -25.34 -13.18 12.81
CA GLY A 12 -26.78 -13.50 12.86
C GLY A 12 -27.70 -12.43 12.30
N ILE A 13 -27.17 -11.33 11.73
CA ILE A 13 -28.00 -10.39 11.00
C ILE A 13 -28.59 -11.05 9.74
N GLU A 14 -29.91 -10.99 9.60
CA GLU A 14 -30.56 -11.49 8.40
C GLU A 14 -30.35 -10.51 7.24
N PRO A 15 -29.80 -10.92 6.08
CA PRO A 15 -29.55 -10.01 4.96
C PRO A 15 -30.77 -9.20 4.53
N ARG A 16 -31.96 -9.82 4.58
CA ARG A 16 -33.24 -9.19 4.25
C ARG A 16 -33.61 -8.01 5.15
N SER A 17 -33.16 -8.02 6.41
CA SER A 17 -33.45 -6.97 7.37
C SER A 17 -32.69 -5.67 7.08
N VAL A 18 -31.53 -5.77 6.43
CA VAL A 18 -30.65 -4.64 6.10
C VAL A 18 -30.88 -4.14 4.68
N GLU A 19 -31.33 -5.02 3.79
CA GLU A 19 -31.52 -4.73 2.37
C GLU A 19 -32.25 -3.40 2.07
N PRO A 20 -33.36 -3.03 2.77
CA PRO A 20 -34.03 -1.75 2.54
C PRO A 20 -33.11 -0.54 2.77
N PHE A 21 -32.21 -0.62 3.74
CA PHE A 21 -31.26 0.45 4.06
C PHE A 21 -30.10 0.48 3.08
N LEU A 22 -29.63 -0.68 2.60
CA LEU A 22 -28.55 -0.73 1.61
C LEU A 22 -28.96 -0.10 0.27
N ARG A 23 -30.24 -0.20 -0.12
CA ARG A 23 -30.76 0.39 -1.36
C ARG A 23 -30.72 1.92 -1.37
N VAL A 24 -30.77 2.56 -0.20
CA VAL A 24 -30.73 4.02 -0.08
C VAL A 24 -29.31 4.55 0.18
N MET A 25 -28.33 3.66 0.38
CA MET A 25 -26.94 4.06 0.55
C MET A 25 -26.29 4.40 -0.81
N PRO A 26 -25.44 5.44 -0.89
CA PRO A 26 -24.85 5.89 -2.16
C PRO A 26 -23.95 4.85 -2.85
N SER A 27 -23.30 3.99 -2.07
CA SER A 27 -22.38 2.97 -2.59
C SER A 27 -22.16 1.85 -1.57
N LEU A 28 -21.60 0.73 -2.05
CA LEU A 28 -21.17 -0.37 -1.18
C LEU A 28 -20.05 0.05 -0.23
N GLU A 29 -19.14 0.93 -0.69
CA GLU A 29 -18.07 1.47 0.15
C GLU A 29 -18.65 2.30 1.30
N TYR A 30 -19.66 3.14 1.01
CA TYR A 30 -20.36 3.89 2.05
C TYR A 30 -21.04 2.96 3.05
N ALA A 31 -21.69 1.90 2.57
CA ALA A 31 -22.30 0.90 3.43
C ALA A 31 -21.26 0.24 4.34
N GLN A 32 -20.14 -0.22 3.78
CA GLN A 32 -19.07 -0.83 4.57
C GLN A 32 -18.52 0.13 5.64
N ASP A 33 -18.29 1.39 5.26
CA ASP A 33 -17.82 2.44 6.15
C ASP A 33 -18.82 2.69 7.29
N PHE A 34 -20.11 2.69 6.98
CA PHE A 34 -21.19 2.83 7.96
C PHE A 34 -21.15 1.70 8.99
N PHE A 35 -21.09 0.44 8.55
CA PHE A 35 -20.99 -0.71 9.46
C PHE A 35 -19.74 -0.64 10.34
N ASP A 36 -18.60 -0.28 9.77
CA ASP A 36 -17.34 -0.14 10.50
C ASP A 36 -17.42 0.97 11.57
N LYS A 37 -18.11 2.09 11.29
CA LYS A 37 -18.36 3.15 12.27
C LYS A 37 -19.20 2.65 13.43
N VAL A 38 -20.29 1.92 13.15
CA VAL A 38 -21.16 1.36 14.21
C VAL A 38 -20.34 0.42 15.08
N THR A 39 -19.56 -0.49 14.49
CA THR A 39 -18.65 -1.38 15.21
C THR A 39 -17.66 -0.60 16.07
N ALA A 40 -17.03 0.45 15.54
CA ALA A 40 -16.08 1.24 16.30
C ALA A 40 -16.72 1.95 17.51
N VAL A 41 -17.96 2.41 17.38
CA VAL A 41 -18.71 2.99 18.51
C VAL A 41 -19.03 1.93 19.57
N ILE A 42 -19.47 0.73 19.16
CA ILE A 42 -19.71 -0.40 20.07
C ILE A 42 -18.45 -0.72 20.84
N GLU A 43 -17.33 -0.95 20.15
CA GLU A 43 -16.02 -1.23 20.73
C GLU A 43 -15.59 -0.14 21.72
N HIS A 44 -15.67 1.12 21.30
CA HIS A 44 -15.28 2.25 22.14
C HIS A 44 -16.14 2.36 23.40
N LYS A 45 -17.44 2.05 23.31
CA LYS A 45 -18.36 2.15 24.45
C LYS A 45 -18.23 1.01 25.45
N LYS A 46 -17.64 -0.13 25.10
CA LYS A 46 -17.44 -1.27 26.02
C LYS A 46 -16.71 -0.89 27.31
N THR A 47 -15.70 -0.03 27.20
CA THR A 47 -14.85 0.38 28.34
C THR A 47 -15.42 1.59 29.09
N THR A 48 -16.56 2.12 28.65
CA THR A 48 -17.19 3.30 29.26
C THR A 48 -18.28 2.92 30.26
N ALA A 49 -18.69 3.86 31.11
CA ALA A 49 -19.75 3.66 32.11
C ALA A 49 -21.14 3.31 31.52
N LYS A 50 -21.33 3.44 30.21
CA LYS A 50 -22.60 3.13 29.51
C LYS A 50 -22.30 2.30 28.25
N PRO A 51 -22.03 0.99 28.39
CA PRO A 51 -21.81 0.11 27.26
C PRO A 51 -23.09 -0.09 26.46
N ILE A 52 -22.94 -0.40 25.17
CA ILE A 52 -24.06 -0.76 24.30
C ILE A 52 -24.41 -2.22 24.58
N ALA A 53 -25.58 -2.45 25.20
CA ALA A 53 -26.04 -3.78 25.60
C ALA A 53 -26.57 -4.61 24.41
N ASP A 54 -27.17 -3.96 23.41
CA ASP A 54 -27.72 -4.60 22.20
C ASP A 54 -27.10 -3.98 20.94
N ALA A 55 -26.17 -4.71 20.33
CA ALA A 55 -25.45 -4.28 19.13
C ALA A 55 -26.35 -4.22 17.89
N LEU A 56 -27.29 -5.16 17.72
CA LEU A 56 -28.19 -5.19 16.58
C LEU A 56 -29.24 -4.08 16.70
N GLY A 57 -29.83 -3.91 17.87
CA GLY A 57 -30.75 -2.80 18.14
C GLY A 57 -30.09 -1.44 17.91
N PHE A 58 -28.84 -1.28 18.36
CA PHE A 58 -28.05 -0.07 18.10
C PHE A 58 -27.80 0.15 16.60
N LEU A 59 -27.38 -0.88 15.86
CA LEU A 59 -27.20 -0.82 14.42
C LEU A 59 -28.47 -0.37 13.71
N PHE A 60 -29.63 -0.96 14.00
CA PHE A 60 -30.89 -0.56 13.36
C PHE A 60 -31.34 0.85 13.75
N ALA A 61 -31.06 1.31 14.98
CA ALA A 61 -31.30 2.69 15.37
C ALA A 61 -30.46 3.67 14.55
N CYS A 62 -29.19 3.34 14.30
CA CYS A 62 -28.31 4.09 13.42
C CYS A 62 -28.79 4.06 11.96
N LEU A 63 -29.15 2.89 11.43
CA LEU A 63 -29.65 2.73 10.05
C LEU A 63 -30.93 3.55 9.81
N LYS A 64 -31.85 3.58 10.77
CA LYS A 64 -33.07 4.42 10.69
C LYS A 64 -32.77 5.91 10.59
N LYS A 65 -31.69 6.37 11.22
CA LYS A 65 -31.24 7.77 11.20
C LYS A 65 -30.28 8.07 10.05
N MET A 66 -29.73 7.03 9.41
CA MET A 66 -28.63 7.12 8.45
C MET A 66 -27.43 7.91 8.99
N GLU A 67 -27.22 7.88 10.31
CA GLU A 67 -26.22 8.69 11.00
C GLU A 67 -25.50 7.85 12.06
N VAL A 68 -24.17 7.96 12.08
CA VAL A 68 -23.30 7.36 13.09
C VAL A 68 -22.18 8.36 13.39
N ASN A 69 -22.03 8.71 14.65
CA ASN A 69 -20.93 9.55 15.12
C ASN A 69 -19.77 8.64 15.57
N PRO A 70 -18.69 8.52 14.77
CA PRO A 70 -17.58 7.65 15.12
C PRO A 70 -16.81 8.19 16.34
N PRO A 71 -16.07 7.32 17.05
CA PRO A 71 -15.24 7.76 18.16
C PRO A 71 -14.09 8.68 17.71
N PRO A 72 -13.52 9.51 18.61
CA PRO A 72 -12.36 10.34 18.29
C PRO A 72 -11.20 9.51 17.75
N GLY A 73 -10.54 10.01 16.70
CA GLY A 73 -9.42 9.33 16.06
C GLY A 73 -9.79 8.13 15.18
N TRP A 74 -11.08 7.88 14.94
CA TRP A 74 -11.52 6.83 14.03
C TRP A 74 -11.05 7.08 12.59
N LYS A 75 -10.62 6.01 11.92
CA LYS A 75 -10.15 6.02 10.53
C LYS A 75 -10.86 4.93 9.74
N SER A 76 -11.35 5.30 8.55
CA SER A 76 -11.93 4.32 7.61
C SER A 76 -10.88 3.30 7.17
N ARG A 77 -11.32 2.16 6.63
CA ARG A 77 -10.39 1.15 6.05
C ARG A 77 -9.48 1.77 5.00
N ARG A 78 -10.04 2.63 4.15
CA ARG A 78 -9.28 3.32 3.10
C ARG A 78 -8.17 4.19 3.69
N VAL A 79 -8.47 4.98 4.73
CA VAL A 79 -7.46 5.81 5.38
C VAL A 79 -6.37 4.94 6.01
N ARG A 80 -6.74 3.86 6.70
CA ARG A 80 -5.77 2.92 7.28
C ARG A 80 -4.85 2.29 6.23
N LEU A 81 -5.40 1.84 5.10
CA LEU A 81 -4.61 1.30 3.98
C LEU A 81 -3.65 2.34 3.41
N LEU A 82 -4.10 3.58 3.25
CA LEU A 82 -3.24 4.66 2.76
C LEU A 82 -2.11 4.99 3.74
N GLU A 83 -2.38 4.96 5.04
CA GLU A 83 -1.35 5.18 6.07
C GLU A 83 -0.34 4.03 6.13
N GLU A 84 -0.79 2.78 5.97
CA GLU A 84 0.09 1.62 5.88
C GLU A 84 1.00 1.69 4.66
N GLU A 85 0.45 2.07 3.50
CA GLU A 85 1.23 2.25 2.28
C GLU A 85 2.21 3.43 2.41
N ALA A 86 1.78 4.54 3.00
CA ALA A 86 2.66 5.68 3.28
C ALA A 86 3.84 5.27 4.18
N ARG A 87 3.57 4.53 5.27
CA ARG A 87 4.62 4.01 6.16
C ARG A 87 5.59 3.11 5.41
N ARG A 88 5.08 2.20 4.57
CA ARG A 88 5.92 1.32 3.76
C ARG A 88 6.84 2.12 2.81
N LEU A 89 6.30 3.14 2.13
CA LEU A 89 7.09 4.00 1.25
C LEU A 89 8.14 4.81 2.02
N GLU A 90 7.83 5.26 3.24
CA GLU A 90 8.79 5.92 4.12
C GLU A 90 9.96 5.01 4.52
N GLU A 91 9.67 3.75 4.87
CA GLU A 91 10.66 2.73 5.17
C GLU A 91 11.54 2.41 3.96
N GLU A 92 10.94 2.24 2.78
CA GLU A 92 11.67 2.03 1.52
C GLU A 92 12.57 3.24 1.20
N ALA A 93 12.07 4.46 1.37
CA ALA A 93 12.86 5.67 1.15
C ALA A 93 14.01 5.80 2.17
N ALA A 94 13.81 5.40 3.42
CA ALA A 94 14.86 5.37 4.44
C ALA A 94 15.96 4.35 4.10
N ALA A 95 15.58 3.17 3.62
CA ALA A 95 16.52 2.14 3.17
C ALA A 95 17.37 2.62 1.98
N ILE A 96 16.74 3.30 1.01
CA ILE A 96 17.45 3.88 -0.15
C ILE A 96 18.44 4.96 0.30
N ARG A 97 18.05 5.86 1.22
CA ARG A 97 18.96 6.86 1.78
C ARG A 97 20.16 6.22 2.48
N ALA A 98 19.93 5.23 3.34
CA ALA A 98 21.00 4.50 4.01
C ALA A 98 21.93 3.74 3.03
N ALA A 99 21.40 3.23 1.91
CA ALA A 99 22.24 2.65 0.86
C ALA A 99 23.09 3.71 0.16
N ARG A 100 22.51 4.87 -0.15
CA ARG A 100 23.23 6.01 -0.75
C ARG A 100 24.38 6.46 0.13
N ASP A 101 24.13 6.67 1.41
CA ASP A 101 25.13 7.18 2.35
C ASP A 101 26.29 6.19 2.55
N ARG A 102 26.01 4.88 2.51
CA ARG A 102 27.06 3.83 2.49
C ARG A 102 27.93 3.90 1.24
N ILE A 103 27.33 4.06 0.07
CA ILE A 103 28.07 4.23 -1.19
C ILE A 103 28.93 5.50 -1.13
N GLU A 104 28.40 6.58 -0.58
CA GLU A 104 29.15 7.84 -0.46
C GLU A 104 30.36 7.69 0.48
N ALA A 105 30.18 7.05 1.65
CA ALA A 105 31.28 6.72 2.56
C ALA A 105 32.36 5.87 1.88
N GLN A 106 31.99 4.82 1.15
CA GLN A 106 32.94 3.99 0.39
C GLN A 106 33.68 4.79 -0.68
N ARG A 107 33.01 5.74 -1.35
CA ARG A 107 33.66 6.63 -2.32
C ARG A 107 34.68 7.56 -1.67
N TYR A 108 34.37 8.10 -0.49
CA TYR A 108 35.33 8.89 0.27
C TYR A 108 36.55 8.05 0.68
N GLU A 109 36.35 6.83 1.17
CA GLU A 109 37.46 5.92 1.52
C GLU A 109 38.38 5.65 0.32
N LEU A 110 37.81 5.32 -0.86
CA LEU A 110 38.59 5.12 -2.08
C LEU A 110 39.39 6.37 -2.48
N TYR A 111 38.79 7.55 -2.36
CA TYR A 111 39.46 8.82 -2.63
C TYR A 111 40.63 9.07 -1.67
N PHE A 112 40.44 8.83 -0.36
CA PHE A 112 41.49 9.00 0.66
C PHE A 112 42.64 8.00 0.50
N LEU A 113 42.38 6.81 -0.02
CA LEU A 113 43.41 5.80 -0.25
C LEU A 113 44.36 6.15 -1.41
N GLY A 114 44.07 7.20 -2.20
CA GLY A 114 44.95 7.67 -3.27
C GLY A 114 45.27 6.58 -4.31
N LEU A 115 44.34 5.66 -4.54
CA LEU A 115 44.56 4.48 -5.36
C LEU A 115 44.84 4.87 -6.82
N PRO A 116 45.76 4.17 -7.51
CA PRO A 116 45.93 4.32 -8.95
C PRO A 116 44.60 4.08 -9.69
N PRO A 117 44.33 4.78 -10.80
CA PRO A 117 43.06 4.69 -11.53
C PRO A 117 42.67 3.27 -11.93
N GLU A 118 43.66 2.42 -12.24
CA GLU A 118 43.47 1.02 -12.61
C GLU A 118 42.94 0.18 -11.44
N THR A 119 43.44 0.42 -10.22
CA THR A 119 43.01 -0.29 -9.01
C THR A 119 41.61 0.16 -8.59
N GLU A 120 41.29 1.45 -8.74
CA GLU A 120 39.95 1.99 -8.49
C GLU A 120 38.93 1.40 -9.48
N ALA A 121 39.27 1.30 -10.77
CA ALA A 121 38.42 0.70 -11.79
C ALA A 121 38.13 -0.79 -11.50
N GLN A 122 39.13 -1.55 -11.09
CA GLN A 122 38.97 -2.97 -10.73
C GLN A 122 38.09 -3.16 -9.49
N LEU A 123 38.24 -2.31 -8.47
CA LEU A 123 37.40 -2.37 -7.27
C LEU A 123 35.95 -1.97 -7.57
N ARG A 124 35.72 -0.97 -8.42
CA ARG A 124 34.36 -0.59 -8.88
C ARG A 124 33.71 -1.71 -9.69
N ALA A 125 34.46 -2.39 -10.57
CA ALA A 125 33.94 -3.51 -11.34
C ALA A 125 33.48 -4.65 -10.41
N LYS A 126 34.32 -5.05 -9.45
CA LYS A 126 33.97 -6.08 -8.45
C LYS A 126 32.79 -5.69 -7.56
N ALA A 127 32.73 -4.43 -7.13
CA ALA A 127 31.60 -3.92 -6.34
C ALA A 127 30.29 -3.91 -7.15
N SER A 128 30.36 -3.58 -8.45
CA SER A 128 29.19 -3.63 -9.34
C SER A 128 28.72 -5.06 -9.61
N GLU A 129 29.64 -6.02 -9.70
CA GLU A 129 29.32 -7.45 -9.82
C GLU A 129 28.62 -7.96 -8.54
N ALA A 130 29.17 -7.64 -7.37
CA ALA A 130 28.58 -8.02 -6.09
C ALA A 130 27.22 -7.34 -5.81
N ALA A 131 27.03 -6.11 -6.32
CA ALA A 131 25.75 -5.42 -6.23
C ALA A 131 24.68 -6.04 -7.15
N ALA A 132 25.06 -6.58 -8.31
CA ALA A 132 24.14 -7.29 -9.20
C ALA A 132 23.59 -8.58 -8.57
N ASP A 133 24.38 -9.25 -7.73
CA ASP A 133 23.96 -10.45 -6.98
C ASP A 133 23.02 -10.15 -5.80
N SER A 134 22.94 -8.88 -5.35
CA SER A 134 22.08 -8.45 -4.23
C SER A 134 20.94 -7.51 -4.65
N GLU A 135 20.64 -7.43 -5.95
CA GLU A 135 19.58 -6.56 -6.48
C GLU A 135 18.20 -6.91 -5.91
N LEU A 136 17.53 -5.89 -5.37
CA LEU A 136 16.14 -5.97 -4.92
C LEU A 136 15.24 -6.38 -6.11
N PRO A 137 14.26 -7.28 -5.93
CA PRO A 137 13.40 -7.81 -7.01
C PRO A 137 12.76 -6.72 -7.88
N VAL A 138 12.32 -5.62 -7.25
CA VAL A 138 11.69 -4.47 -7.92
C VAL A 138 12.65 -3.75 -8.89
N VAL A 139 13.94 -3.66 -8.53
CA VAL A 139 14.97 -3.06 -9.39
C VAL A 139 15.28 -3.97 -10.56
N ARG A 140 15.28 -5.29 -10.33
CA ARG A 140 15.48 -6.30 -11.38
C ARG A 140 14.34 -6.27 -12.41
N ASP A 141 13.09 -6.18 -11.92
CA ASP A 141 11.90 -6.16 -12.78
C ASP A 141 11.81 -4.88 -13.60
N THR A 142 12.09 -3.71 -12.99
CA THR A 142 12.13 -2.43 -13.71
C THR A 142 13.26 -2.36 -14.75
N LYS A 143 14.43 -2.95 -14.47
CA LYS A 143 15.52 -3.09 -15.47
C LYS A 143 15.12 -4.02 -16.61
N ARG A 144 14.43 -5.13 -16.31
CA ARG A 144 13.94 -6.07 -17.32
C ARG A 144 12.89 -5.42 -18.23
N GLU A 145 11.98 -4.63 -17.65
CA GLU A 145 10.97 -3.90 -18.40
C GLU A 145 11.58 -2.82 -19.30
N ARG A 146 12.58 -2.07 -18.82
CA ARG A 146 13.33 -1.12 -19.67
C ARG A 146 14.04 -1.80 -20.84
N ARG A 147 14.72 -2.94 -20.60
CA ARG A 147 15.34 -3.72 -21.68
C ARG A 147 14.32 -4.20 -22.71
N LEU A 148 13.14 -4.63 -22.26
CA LEU A 148 12.06 -5.02 -23.15
C LEU A 148 11.59 -3.85 -24.02
N GLN A 149 11.41 -2.66 -23.42
CA GLN A 149 11.03 -1.45 -24.15
C GLN A 149 12.10 -1.01 -25.16
N GLU A 150 13.38 -1.14 -24.83
CA GLU A 150 14.49 -0.87 -25.74
C GLU A 150 14.53 -1.85 -26.90
N LEU A 151 14.37 -3.15 -26.65
CA LEU A 151 14.28 -4.18 -27.68
C LEU A 151 13.07 -3.96 -28.62
N ILE A 152 11.93 -3.55 -28.07
CA ILE A 152 10.75 -3.18 -28.86
C ILE A 152 11.06 -1.97 -29.75
N ARG A 153 11.73 -0.93 -29.22
CA ARG A 153 12.15 0.24 -30.02
C ARG A 153 13.17 -0.12 -31.10
N GLU A 154 14.11 -1.01 -30.82
CA GLU A 154 15.06 -1.51 -31.81
C GLU A 154 14.36 -2.30 -32.90
N HIS A 155 13.45 -3.20 -32.54
CA HIS A 155 12.67 -3.97 -33.49
C HIS A 155 11.80 -3.07 -34.39
N MET A 156 11.16 -2.06 -33.83
CA MET A 156 10.39 -1.06 -34.59
C MET A 156 11.28 -0.28 -35.57
N ARG A 157 12.48 0.14 -35.15
CA ARG A 157 13.47 0.80 -36.03
C ARG A 157 13.94 -0.11 -37.17
N HIS A 158 14.15 -1.39 -36.91
CA HIS A 158 14.52 -2.36 -37.95
C HIS A 158 13.36 -2.66 -38.93
N ASN A 159 12.12 -2.66 -38.46
CA ASN A 159 10.94 -2.90 -39.29
C ASN A 159 10.58 -1.69 -40.17
N GLU A 160 10.94 -0.48 -39.75
CA GLU A 160 10.83 0.74 -40.58
C GLU A 160 11.86 0.77 -41.70
N GLY A 161 13.08 0.25 -41.48
CA GLY A 161 14.12 0.12 -42.51
C GLY A 161 13.85 -0.95 -43.58
N LEU A 162 13.01 -1.94 -43.29
CA LEU A 162 12.61 -3.01 -44.23
C LEU A 162 11.39 -2.67 -45.10
N LYS A 163 10.71 -1.53 -44.85
CA LYS A 163 9.57 -1.07 -45.67
C LYS A 163 9.98 -0.20 -46.87
N THR A 164 11.27 0.06 -47.05
CA THR A 164 11.82 0.78 -48.20
C THR A 164 12.78 -0.10 -48.99
N VAL A 165 12.27 -1.19 -49.58
CA VAL A 165 12.81 -1.84 -50.79
C VAL A 165 11.64 -2.34 -51.62
#